data_AF-A0A0N9UVW3-F1
#
_entry.id   AF-A0A0N9UVW3-F1
#
_cell.length_a   1.000
_cell.length_b   1.000
_cell.length_c   1.000
_cell.angle_alpha   90.00
_cell.angle_beta   90.00
_cell.angle_gamma   90.00
#
_symmetry.space_group_name_H-M   'P 1'
#
loop_
_entity.id
_entity.type
_entity.pdbx_description
1 polymer ?
#
loop_
_entity_poly.entity_id
_entity_poly.type
_entity_poly.pdbx_seq_one_letter_code
_entity_poly.pdbx_strand_id
1 'polypeptide(L)'
;MLPKTGKNLHQDKDELAFAAIMAEALTEGLGPTHQAVKIAMRWTGASERSVKHWLAGTHAPRAIHLLGLIRHSDEVLRRLLIASGRRMP
;
A
#
# COMPACT_ATOMS: atom_id res chain seq x y z
N MET A 1 -15.36 -14.66 -31.61
CA MET A 1 -14.34 -14.12 -30.70
C MET A 1 -15.04 -13.66 -29.43
N LEU A 2 -14.75 -14.30 -28.30
CA LEU A 2 -15.31 -13.90 -27.00
C LEU A 2 -14.54 -12.68 -26.47
N PRO A 3 -15.21 -11.64 -25.96
CA PRO A 3 -14.49 -10.55 -25.30
C PRO A 3 -13.78 -11.11 -24.07
N LYS A 4 -12.47 -10.84 -23.96
CA LYS A 4 -11.65 -11.23 -22.81
C LYS A 4 -12.10 -10.42 -21.59
N THR A 5 -12.74 -11.12 -20.67
CA THR A 5 -12.91 -10.84 -19.24
C THR A 5 -12.93 -9.36 -18.86
N GLY A 6 -14.14 -8.84 -18.64
CA GLY A 6 -14.33 -7.53 -18.02
C GLY A 6 -13.65 -7.49 -16.66
N LYS A 7 -12.63 -6.63 -16.53
CA LYS A 7 -12.16 -6.18 -15.22
C LYS A 7 -13.36 -5.55 -14.51
N ASN A 8 -13.73 -6.08 -13.36
CA ASN A 8 -14.83 -5.52 -12.58
C ASN A 8 -14.44 -4.11 -12.15
N LEU A 9 -15.18 -3.10 -12.59
CA LEU A 9 -14.96 -1.69 -12.23
C LEU A 9 -14.93 -1.48 -10.70
N HIS A 10 -15.64 -2.34 -9.95
CA HIS A 10 -15.61 -2.35 -8.49
C HIS A 10 -14.25 -2.78 -7.93
N GLN A 11 -13.60 -3.79 -8.53
CA GLN A 11 -12.29 -4.26 -8.11
C GLN A 11 -11.21 -3.19 -8.30
N ASP A 12 -11.26 -2.45 -9.41
CA ASP A 12 -10.32 -1.34 -9.63
C ASP A 12 -10.55 -0.19 -8.62
N LYS A 13 -11.80 0.07 -8.19
CA LYS A 13 -12.10 1.06 -7.15
C LYS A 13 -11.59 0.64 -5.77
N ASP A 14 -11.80 -0.61 -5.39
CA ASP A 14 -11.34 -1.14 -4.10
C ASP A 14 -9.80 -1.16 -4.04
N GLU A 15 -9.15 -1.51 -5.16
CA GLU A 15 -7.69 -1.50 -5.26
C GLU A 15 -7.11 -0.07 -5.18
N LEU A 16 -7.77 0.92 -5.81
CA LEU A 16 -7.40 2.33 -5.67
C LEU A 16 -7.63 2.87 -4.26
N ALA A 17 -8.74 2.51 -3.62
CA ALA A 17 -9.00 2.88 -2.23
C ALA A 17 -7.93 2.30 -1.29
N PHE A 18 -7.56 1.04 -1.50
CA PHE A 18 -6.49 0.41 -0.75
C PHE A 18 -5.12 1.07 -1.01
N ALA A 19 -4.82 1.43 -2.26
CA ALA A 19 -3.60 2.15 -2.60
C ALA A 19 -3.52 3.52 -1.91
N ALA A 20 -4.64 4.25 -1.84
CA ALA A 20 -4.73 5.54 -1.12
C ALA A 20 -4.47 5.38 0.38
N ILE A 21 -5.10 4.39 1.04
CA ILE A 21 -4.87 4.08 2.45
C ILE A 21 -3.39 3.79 2.73
N MET A 22 -2.76 3.02 1.84
CA MET A 22 -1.34 2.68 1.96
C MET A 22 -0.42 3.89 1.73
N ALA A 23 -0.77 4.78 0.80
CA ALA A 23 -0.02 6.01 0.57
C ALA A 23 -0.01 6.90 1.82
N GLU A 24 -1.17 7.09 2.44
CA GLU A 24 -1.30 7.83 3.69
C GLU A 24 -0.51 7.18 4.83
N ALA A 25 -0.65 5.86 5.01
CA ALA A 25 0.08 5.11 6.03
C ALA A 25 1.60 5.26 5.91
N LEU A 26 2.12 5.16 4.67
CA LEU A 26 3.54 5.30 4.40
C LEU A 26 4.01 6.75 4.60
N THR A 27 3.19 7.73 4.23
CA THR A 27 3.54 9.15 4.38
C THR A 27 3.59 9.55 5.85
N GLU A 28 2.61 9.11 6.66
CA GLU A 28 2.57 9.34 8.11
C GLU A 28 3.67 8.57 8.85
N GLY A 29 3.89 7.31 8.49
CA GLY A 29 4.82 6.44 9.19
C GLY A 29 6.30 6.64 8.85
N LEU A 30 6.63 7.12 7.64
CA LEU A 30 8.02 7.21 7.15
C LEU A 30 8.50 8.65 6.90
N GLY A 31 7.59 9.63 6.84
CA GLY A 31 7.94 11.02 6.60
C GLY A 31 8.40 11.29 5.14
N PRO A 32 9.40 12.18 4.93
CA PRO A 32 9.68 12.75 3.62
C PRO A 32 9.98 11.71 2.53
N THR A 33 9.46 11.96 1.33
CA THR A 33 9.31 10.96 0.26
C THR A 33 10.61 10.23 -0.10
N HIS A 34 11.74 10.92 -0.20
CA HIS A 34 12.99 10.26 -0.63
C HIS A 34 13.56 9.30 0.43
N GLN A 35 13.46 9.64 1.71
CA GLN A 35 13.86 8.75 2.79
C GLN A 35 12.87 7.59 2.95
N ALA A 36 11.57 7.89 2.84
CA ALA A 36 10.51 6.89 2.87
C ALA A 36 10.69 5.82 1.79
N VAL A 37 11.05 6.24 0.56
CA VAL A 37 11.35 5.31 -0.54
C VAL A 37 12.45 4.33 -0.16
N LYS A 38 13.60 4.82 0.33
CA LYS A 38 14.74 3.96 0.69
C LYS A 38 14.42 3.00 1.84
N ILE A 39 13.71 3.48 2.86
CA ILE A 39 13.33 2.66 4.01
C ILE A 39 12.36 1.55 3.56
N ALA A 40 11.31 1.88 2.83
CA ALA A 40 10.33 0.91 2.36
C ALA A 40 10.96 -0.12 1.39
N MET A 41 11.90 0.29 0.53
CA MET A 41 12.69 -0.66 -0.28
C MET A 41 13.48 -1.63 0.61
N ARG A 42 14.17 -1.12 1.64
CA ARG A 42 14.94 -1.94 2.58
C ARG A 42 14.07 -2.94 3.35
N TRP A 43 12.87 -2.54 3.75
CA TRP A 43 11.95 -3.41 4.49
C TRP A 43 11.28 -4.48 3.63
N THR A 44 11.05 -4.21 2.34
CA THR A 44 10.19 -5.04 1.49
C THR A 44 10.91 -5.74 0.34
N GLY A 45 12.15 -5.34 0.05
CA GLY A 45 12.90 -5.79 -1.14
C GLY A 45 12.31 -5.30 -2.47
N ALA A 46 11.32 -4.40 -2.43
CA ALA A 46 10.67 -3.90 -3.65
C ALA A 46 11.55 -2.90 -4.42
N SER A 47 11.25 -2.75 -5.70
CA SER A 47 11.90 -1.75 -6.54
C SER A 47 11.49 -0.33 -6.15
N GLU A 48 12.38 0.63 -6.37
CA GLU A 48 12.11 2.05 -6.14
C GLU A 48 10.84 2.53 -6.84
N ARG A 49 10.63 2.07 -8.08
CA ARG A 49 9.43 2.37 -8.86
C ARG A 49 8.16 1.89 -8.14
N SER A 50 8.15 0.67 -7.62
CA SER A 50 6.98 0.13 -6.91
C SER A 50 6.67 0.96 -5.67
N VAL A 51 7.69 1.28 -4.89
CA VAL A 51 7.54 2.08 -3.67
C VAL A 51 7.04 3.49 -3.99
N LYS A 52 7.54 4.13 -5.05
CA LYS A 52 7.03 5.41 -5.53
C LYS A 52 5.56 5.33 -5.94
N HIS A 53 5.14 4.24 -6.58
CA HIS A 53 3.72 4.04 -6.91
C HIS A 53 2.83 3.88 -5.68
N TRP A 54 3.33 3.24 -4.61
CA TRP A 54 2.62 3.11 -3.34
C TRP A 54 2.49 4.45 -2.62
N LEU A 55 3.59 5.22 -2.54
CA LEU A 55 3.58 6.56 -1.96
C LEU A 55 2.68 7.54 -2.74
N ALA A 56 2.56 7.35 -4.06
CA ALA A 56 1.65 8.12 -4.90
C ALA A 56 0.19 7.63 -4.86
N GLY A 57 -0.11 6.53 -4.17
CA GLY A 57 -1.45 5.94 -4.11
C GLY A 57 -1.97 5.39 -5.44
N THR A 58 -1.07 5.17 -6.41
CA THR A 58 -1.46 4.68 -7.76
C THR A 58 -1.57 3.17 -7.83
N HIS A 59 -0.85 2.45 -6.97
CA HIS A 59 -0.86 1.00 -6.86
C HIS A 59 -0.68 0.61 -5.40
N ALA A 60 -1.28 -0.49 -4.96
CA ALA A 60 -1.05 -1.02 -3.64
C ALA A 60 0.17 -1.97 -3.60
N PRO A 61 0.83 -2.13 -2.44
CA PRO A 61 1.78 -3.22 -2.24
C PRO A 61 1.06 -4.57 -2.30
N ARG A 62 1.67 -5.53 -2.98
CA ARG A 62 1.23 -6.93 -2.93
C ARG A 62 1.46 -7.51 -1.53
N ALA A 63 0.78 -8.62 -1.22
CA ALA A 63 0.79 -9.24 0.11
C ALA A 63 2.18 -9.40 0.75
N ILE A 64 3.19 -9.87 0.01
CA ILE A 64 4.54 -10.05 0.56
C ILE A 64 5.22 -8.72 0.94
N HIS A 65 4.99 -7.68 0.14
CA HIS A 65 5.53 -6.35 0.42
C HIS A 65 4.77 -5.69 1.57
N LEU A 66 3.44 -5.86 1.60
CA LEU A 66 2.60 -5.40 2.70
C LEU A 66 3.03 -6.04 4.04
N LEU A 67 3.32 -7.34 4.05
CA LEU A 67 3.83 -8.02 5.24
C LEU A 67 5.18 -7.45 5.70
N GLY A 68 6.06 -7.10 4.75
CA GLY A 68 7.32 -6.41 5.04
C GLY A 68 7.07 -5.04 5.70
N LEU A 69 6.13 -4.25 5.18
CA LEU A 69 5.78 -2.96 5.77
C LEU A 69 5.20 -3.11 7.18
N ILE A 70 4.23 -4.01 7.37
CA ILE A 70 3.57 -4.26 8.67
C ILE A 70 4.56 -4.72 9.73
N ARG A 71 5.56 -5.52 9.37
CA ARG A 71 6.59 -5.98 10.30
C ARG A 71 7.41 -4.84 10.91
N HIS A 72 7.49 -3.70 10.21
CA HIS A 72 8.37 -2.60 10.56
C HIS A 72 7.65 -1.28 10.86
N SER A 73 6.34 -1.18 10.63
CA SER A 73 5.56 0.03 10.82
C SER A 73 4.21 -0.24 11.47
N ASP A 74 4.08 0.19 12.73
CA ASP A 74 2.82 0.16 13.46
C ASP A 74 1.75 1.03 12.80
N GLU A 75 2.14 2.12 12.11
CA GLU A 75 1.22 2.96 11.35
C GLU A 75 0.57 2.18 10.20
N VAL A 76 1.37 1.44 9.43
CA VAL A 76 0.84 0.61 8.34
C VAL A 76 -0.10 -0.47 8.89
N LEU A 77 0.24 -1.11 10.00
CA LEU A 77 -0.64 -2.08 10.65
C LEU A 77 -1.95 -1.42 11.12
N ARG A 78 -1.86 -0.26 11.77
CA ARG A 78 -3.02 0.49 12.27
C ARG A 78 -3.97 0.86 11.14
N ARG A 79 -3.45 1.44 10.05
CA ARG A 79 -4.25 1.83 8.87
C ARG A 79 -4.92 0.61 8.23
N LEU A 80 -4.22 -0.54 8.13
CA LEU A 80 -4.81 -1.78 7.62
C LEU A 80 -5.94 -2.31 8.51
N LEU A 81 -5.78 -2.26 9.84
CA LEU A 81 -6.82 -2.67 10.78
C LEU A 81 -8.06 -1.77 10.66
N ILE A 82 -7.87 -0.45 10.62
CA ILE A 82 -8.96 0.51 10.41
C ILE A 82 -9.70 0.22 9.10
N ALA A 83 -8.95 -0.01 8.01
CA ALA A 83 -9.52 -0.37 6.71
C ALA A 83 -10.32 -1.69 6.75
N SER A 84 -9.93 -2.63 7.61
CA SER A 84 -10.65 -3.89 7.84
C SER A 84 -11.85 -3.76 8.78
N GLY A 85 -12.22 -2.54 9.20
CA GLY A 85 -13.30 -2.29 10.17
C GLY A 85 -12.92 -2.60 11.61
N ARG A 86 -11.62 -2.85 11.89
CA ARG A 86 -11.11 -3.13 13.23
C ARG A 86 -10.50 -1.86 13.79
N ARG A 87 -11.19 -1.23 14.73
CA ARG A 87 -10.64 -0.10 15.50
C ARG A 87 -9.81 -0.67 16.65
N MET A 88 -8.58 -0.18 16.83
CA MET A 88 -7.89 -0.36 18.10
C MET A 88 -8.64 0.46 19.17
N PRO A 89 -8.86 -0.08 20.39
CA PRO A 89 -9.37 0.70 21.52
C PRO A 89 -8.40 1.80 21.94
#